data_AF-A0A260QPW0-F1
#
_entry.id   AF-A0A260QPW0-F1
#
_cell.length_a   1.000
_cell.length_b   1.000
_cell.length_c   1.000
_cell.angle_alpha   90.00
_cell.angle_beta   90.00
_cell.angle_gamma   90.00
#
_symmetry.space_group_name_H-M   'P 1'
#
loop_
_entity.id
_entity.type
_entity.pdbx_description
1 polymer ?
#
loop_
_entity_poly.entity_id
_entity_poly.type
_entity_poly.pdbx_seq_one_letter_code
_entity_poly.pdbx_strand_id
1 'polypeptide(L)' 'MVWDEQSLWRLPAGTRFREIGRLGREFIVDDHRPGVLWLGSTPCPVAVVELPVEVVTRAV' A
#
# COMPACT_ATOMS: atom_id res chain seq x y z
N MET A 1 8.10 -10.14 6.64
CA MET A 1 8.92 -9.57 5.54
C MET A 1 8.69 -8.08 5.57
N VAL A 2 9.73 -7.29 5.82
CA VAL A 2 9.63 -5.82 5.89
C VAL A 2 9.78 -5.29 4.46
N TRP A 3 8.82 -4.50 3.99
CA TRP A 3 8.80 -3.94 2.64
C TRP A 3 9.25 -2.47 2.72
N ASP A 4 10.16 -2.07 1.83
CA ASP A 4 10.53 -0.66 1.64
C ASP A 4 9.59 0.02 0.63
N GLU A 5 9.71 1.34 0.49
CA GLU A 5 8.86 2.12 -0.41
C GLU A 5 8.91 1.57 -1.85
N GLN A 6 10.09 1.21 -2.36
CA GLN A 6 10.24 0.68 -3.73
C GLN A 6 9.58 -0.68 -3.93
N SER A 7 9.52 -1.50 -2.88
CA SER A 7 8.88 -2.81 -2.90
C SER A 7 7.35 -2.67 -2.89
N LEU A 8 6.81 -1.65 -2.22
CA LEU A 8 5.39 -1.28 -2.29
C LEU A 8 4.96 -0.89 -3.70
N TRP A 9 5.79 -0.13 -4.43
CA TRP A 9 5.52 0.27 -5.83
C TRP A 9 5.36 -0.89 -6.80
N ARG A 10 5.96 -2.04 -6.49
CA ARG A 10 5.93 -3.24 -7.34
C ARG A 10 4.85 -4.23 -6.93
N LEU A 11 4.05 -3.90 -5.92
CA LEU A 11 2.92 -4.75 -5.56
C LEU A 11 1.91 -4.76 -6.71
N PRO A 12 1.31 -5.92 -7.00
CA PRO A 12 0.26 -6.01 -8.01
C PRO A 12 -0.88 -5.04 -7.70
N ALA A 13 -1.44 -4.45 -8.75
CA ALA A 13 -2.71 -3.72 -8.71
C ALA A 13 -3.77 -4.49 -7.89
N GLY A 14 -4.51 -3.79 -7.04
CA GLY A 14 -5.52 -4.38 -6.16
C GLY A 14 -4.97 -5.06 -4.90
N THR A 15 -3.64 -5.15 -4.73
CA THR A 15 -3.05 -5.63 -3.47
C THR A 15 -3.45 -4.71 -2.32
N ARG A 16 -3.83 -5.31 -1.19
CA ARG A 16 -4.14 -4.61 0.05
C ARG A 16 -3.03 -4.80 1.06
N PHE A 17 -2.58 -3.73 1.68
CA PHE A 17 -1.58 -3.76 2.73
C PHE A 17 -1.94 -2.80 3.85
N ARG A 18 -1.38 -3.05 5.03
CA ARG A 18 -1.65 -2.30 6.25
C ARG A 18 -0.35 -1.85 6.90
N GLU A 19 -0.33 -0.63 7.42
CA GLU A 19 0.76 -0.13 8.24
C GLU A 19 0.82 -0.88 9.58
N ILE A 20 2.00 -1.33 9.98
CA ILE A 20 2.24 -1.96 11.29
C ILE A 20 2.43 -0.88 12.38
N GLY A 21 2.75 0.34 11.96
CA GLY A 21 2.96 1.50 12.81
C GLY A 21 1.70 2.05 13.49
N ARG A 22 1.82 3.24 14.09
CA ARG A 22 0.80 3.78 15.01
C ARG A 22 -0.54 4.06 14.32
N LEU A 23 -0.51 4.43 13.05
CA LEU A 23 -1.72 4.82 12.31
C LEU A 23 -2.53 3.60 11.85
N GLY A 24 -1.89 2.46 11.62
CA GLY A 24 -2.57 1.20 11.31
C GLY A 24 -3.45 1.22 10.06
N ARG A 25 -3.20 2.16 9.12
CA ARG A 25 -4.06 2.41 7.96
C ARG A 25 -3.94 1.29 6.94
N GLU A 26 -5.02 1.02 6.24
CA GLU A 26 -5.07 0.07 5.13
C GLU A 26 -5.12 0.82 3.80
N PHE A 27 -4.29 0.38 2.86
CA PHE A 27 -4.19 0.93 1.52
C PHE A 27 -4.43 -0.16 0.47
N ILE A 28 -4.97 0.27 -0.66
CA ILE A 28 -5.13 -0.56 -1.86
C ILE A 28 -4.27 0.04 -2.96
N VAL A 29 -3.48 -0.78 -3.64
CA VAL A 29 -2.73 -0.35 -4.83
C VAL A 29 -3.72 -0.12 -5.98
N ASP A 30 -3.68 1.08 -6.57
CA ASP A 30 -4.54 1.46 -7.71
C ASP A 30 -4.35 0.48 -8.87
N ASP A 31 -5.44 0.20 -9.57
CA ASP A 31 -5.53 -0.76 -10.67
C ASP A 31 -5.22 -0.17 -12.05
N HIS A 32 -5.22 1.15 -12.18
CA HIS A 32 -5.11 1.88 -13.44
C HIS A 32 -3.89 2.79 -13.51
N ARG A 33 -3.38 3.27 -12.37
CA ARG A 33 -2.30 4.25 -12.26
C ARG A 33 -1.19 3.71 -11.36
N PRO A 34 -0.02 3.36 -11.96
CA PRO A 34 1.14 2.93 -11.19
C PRO A 34 1.50 3.97 -10.13
N GLY A 35 1.66 3.52 -8.88
CA GLY A 35 2.08 4.40 -7.78
C GLY A 35 1.03 5.13 -7.00
N VAL A 36 -0.23 5.01 -7.41
CA VAL A 36 -1.34 5.55 -6.65
C VAL A 36 -1.78 4.49 -5.63
N LEU A 37 -1.96 4.94 -4.39
CA LEU A 37 -2.54 4.14 -3.33
C LEU A 37 -3.89 4.74 -2.94
N TRP A 38 -4.82 3.90 -2.53
CA TRP A 38 -6.13 4.33 -2.04
C TRP A 38 -6.24 4.06 -0.56
N LEU A 39 -6.48 5.11 0.22
CA LEU A 39 -6.94 5.04 1.60
C LEU A 39 -8.45 5.30 1.61
N GLY A 40 -9.25 4.24 1.59
CA GLY A 40 -10.68 4.34 1.33
C GLY A 40 -10.93 4.96 -0.05
N SER A 41 -11.57 6.13 -0.10
CA SER A 41 -11.84 6.89 -1.33
C SER A 41 -10.80 7.99 -1.63
N THR A 42 -9.72 8.07 -0.86
CA THR A 42 -8.72 9.15 -0.97
C THR A 42 -7.44 8.63 -1.64
N PRO A 43 -7.01 9.20 -2.78
CA PRO A 43 -5.74 8.82 -3.39
C PRO A 43 -4.57 9.41 -2.58
N CYS A 44 -3.57 8.58 -2.31
CA CYS A 44 -2.42 8.88 -1.48
C CYS A 44 -1.12 8.52 -2.22
N PRO A 45 -0.05 9.33 -2.09
CA PRO A 45 1.27 8.94 -2.55
C PRO A 45 1.91 7.91 -1.60
N VAL A 46 2.80 7.05 -2.12
CA VAL A 46 3.51 6.05 -1.29
C VAL A 46 4.30 6.69 -0.13
N ALA A 47 4.83 7.90 -0.32
CA ALA A 47 5.62 8.61 0.69
C ALA A 47 4.85 8.96 1.98
N VAL A 48 3.52 8.87 2.01
CA VAL A 48 2.74 9.07 3.26
C VAL A 48 2.52 7.77 4.04
N VAL A 49 2.97 6.63 3.50
CA VAL A 49 2.84 5.32 4.14
C VAL A 49 3.86 5.21 5.26
N GLU A 50 3.38 4.90 6.45
CA GLU A 50 4.21 4.56 7.60
C GLU A 50 4.74 3.14 7.41
N LEU A 51 6.04 3.02 7.15
CA LEU A 51 6.73 1.73 7.13
C LEU A 51 7.06 1.26 8.56
N PRO A 52 7.09 -0.06 8.83
CA PRO A 52 6.86 -1.16 7.89
C PRO A 52 5.37 -1.45 7.66
N VAL A 53 5.07 -2.13 6.55
CA VAL A 53 3.72 -2.61 6.22
C VAL A 53 3.64 -4.14 6.21
N GLU A 54 2.43 -4.67 6.35
CA GLU A 54 2.08 -6.05 6.10
C GLU A 54 1.11 -6.18 4.91
N VAL A 55 1.27 -7.20 4.07
CA VAL A 55 0.34 -7.45 2.96
C VAL A 55 -0.82 -8.31 3.48
N VAL A 56 -2.03 -7.74 3.49
CA VAL A 56 -3.26 -8.38 4.00
C VAL A 56 -3.88 -9.27 2.93
N THR A 57 -3.86 -8.83 1.67
CA THR A 57 -4.37 -9.60 0.54
C THR A 57 -3.53 -9.30 -0.69
N ARG A 58 -2.97 -10.34 -1.30
CA ARG A 58 -2.32 -10.22 -2.61
C ARG A 58 -3.37 -10.35 -3.69
N ALA A 59 -3.38 -9.41 -4.63
CA ALA A 59 -4.07 -9.65 -5.88
C ALA A 59 -3.39 -10.80 -6.64
N VAL A 60 -4.21 -11.57 -7.35
CA VAL A 60 -3.81 -12.77 -8.12
C VAL A 60 -3.39 -12.39 -9.53
#